data_AF-A0A2N7D3L6-F1
#
_entry.id   AF-A0A2N7D3L6-F1
#
_cell.length_a   1.000
_cell.length_b   1.000
_cell.length_c   1.000
_cell.angle_alpha   90.00
_cell.angle_beta   90.00
_cell.angle_gamma   90.00
#
_symmetry.space_group_name_H-M   'P 1'
#
loop_
_entity.id
_entity.type
_entity.pdbx_description
1 polymer ?
#
loop_
_entity_poly.entity_id
_entity_poly.type
_entity_poly.pdbx_seq_one_letter_code
_entity_poly.pdbx_strand_id
1 'polypeptide(L)'
;MNDKLSTSALAKSRDIIAKDLFTTLKRAGYVSWHESKWLLTDIGSRFGGEYRDSEKYGRFIVWPSNLIIDDTLISDAHLNATQVGDYFSMPAKKINLLLSELGWIKRDGSQWLATTSGLRAGALQRSDADKNVAFVMWHPSVLRNKRLKQSVVEFKGSDADNHSTDRSFSRFKQKFSAKHRTLDGHYVQSKGELIIDNWLYMGGVLHAYQRQLPIEDDVISDFYLPQGKVYIQFWGTDNGTVEAKIIEKTRQLYHDHNFELIEVYPDDLEQLDTVLPIKLRPFGIKAY
;
A
#
# COMPACT_ATOMS: atom_id res chain seq x y z
N MET A 1 -19.86 19.96 14.68
CA MET A 1 -18.96 18.80 14.88
C MET A 1 -19.74 17.57 14.50
N ASN A 2 -19.29 16.78 13.53
CA ASN A 2 -19.99 15.54 13.16
C ASN A 2 -19.79 14.53 14.28
N ASP A 3 -20.88 14.19 14.97
CA ASP A 3 -20.82 13.25 16.07
C ASP A 3 -20.52 11.85 15.52
N LYS A 4 -19.38 11.29 15.92
CA LYS A 4 -18.92 9.97 15.46
C LYS A 4 -19.26 8.90 16.47
N LEU A 5 -19.93 7.86 16.01
CA LEU A 5 -20.48 6.78 16.83
C LEU A 5 -19.72 5.48 16.56
N SER A 6 -19.52 4.65 17.60
CA SER A 6 -19.08 3.26 17.38
C SER A 6 -20.15 2.50 16.59
N THR A 7 -19.80 1.40 15.92
CA THR A 7 -20.78 0.59 15.18
C THR A 7 -21.98 0.20 16.05
N SER A 8 -21.76 -0.18 17.31
CA SER A 8 -22.86 -0.52 18.24
C SER A 8 -23.73 0.68 18.61
N ALA A 9 -23.14 1.87 18.78
CA ALA A 9 -23.88 3.09 19.05
C ALA A 9 -24.65 3.59 17.82
N LEU A 10 -24.08 3.44 16.62
CA LEU A 10 -24.73 3.74 15.35
C LEU A 10 -25.90 2.79 15.07
N ALA A 11 -25.74 1.51 15.40
CA ALA A 11 -26.83 0.54 15.30
C ALA A 11 -28.00 0.93 16.22
N LYS A 12 -27.69 1.31 17.48
CA LYS A 12 -28.68 1.78 18.45
C LYS A 12 -29.41 3.04 17.98
N SER A 13 -28.71 4.01 17.39
CA SER A 13 -29.36 5.25 16.89
C SER A 13 -30.25 5.02 15.67
N ARG A 14 -30.07 3.91 14.95
CA ARG A 14 -30.88 3.48 13.81
C ARG A 14 -31.93 2.43 14.17
N ASP A 15 -32.06 2.09 15.46
CA ASP A 15 -32.95 1.03 15.94
C ASP A 15 -32.73 -0.33 15.25
N ILE A 16 -31.47 -0.68 14.99
CA ILE A 16 -31.07 -1.97 14.40
C ILE A 16 -30.15 -2.75 15.34
N ILE A 17 -30.13 -4.08 15.15
CA ILE A 17 -29.25 -4.97 15.91
C ILE A 17 -27.79 -4.73 15.47
N ALA A 18 -26.89 -4.53 16.44
CA ALA A 18 -25.48 -4.26 16.15
C ALA A 18 -24.83 -5.33 15.27
N LYS A 19 -25.15 -6.61 15.50
CA LYS A 19 -24.68 -7.75 14.70
C LYS A 19 -25.05 -7.61 13.22
N ASP A 20 -26.25 -7.11 12.93
CA ASP A 20 -26.74 -6.95 11.56
C ASP A 20 -26.05 -5.78 10.86
N LEU A 21 -25.77 -4.70 11.58
CA LEU A 21 -24.97 -3.59 11.06
C LEU A 21 -23.53 -4.05 10.75
N PHE A 22 -22.88 -4.78 11.66
CA PHE A 22 -21.55 -5.35 11.38
C PHE A 22 -21.55 -6.27 10.17
N THR A 23 -22.59 -7.11 10.02
CA THR A 23 -22.75 -7.98 8.85
C THR A 23 -22.91 -7.17 7.58
N THR A 24 -23.72 -6.12 7.60
CA THR A 24 -23.96 -5.24 6.46
C THR A 24 -22.68 -4.50 6.05
N LEU A 25 -21.96 -3.90 7.02
CA LEU A 25 -20.68 -3.22 6.76
C LEU A 25 -19.63 -4.18 6.20
N LYS A 26 -19.59 -5.43 6.69
CA LYS A 26 -18.70 -6.46 6.14
C LYS A 26 -19.05 -6.80 4.70
N ARG A 27 -20.35 -7.00 4.40
CA ARG A 27 -20.83 -7.32 3.04
C ARG A 27 -20.66 -6.17 2.07
N ALA A 28 -20.69 -4.91 2.53
CA ALA A 28 -20.35 -3.75 1.72
C ALA A 28 -18.83 -3.57 1.53
N GLY A 29 -18.02 -4.41 2.19
CA GLY A 29 -16.56 -4.32 2.17
C GLY A 29 -16.01 -3.13 2.95
N TYR A 30 -16.75 -2.57 3.91
CA TYR A 30 -16.31 -1.43 4.73
C TYR A 30 -15.43 -1.88 5.89
N VAL A 31 -15.67 -3.10 6.38
CA VAL A 31 -14.85 -3.73 7.44
C VAL A 31 -14.49 -5.15 7.06
N SER A 32 -13.33 -5.61 7.51
CA SER A 32 -12.91 -7.02 7.41
C SER A 32 -12.75 -7.61 8.81
N TRP A 33 -12.89 -8.93 8.92
CA TRP A 33 -12.68 -9.66 10.17
C TRP A 33 -11.38 -10.44 10.09
N HIS A 34 -10.47 -10.21 11.03
CA HIS A 34 -9.19 -10.89 11.09
C HIS A 34 -8.70 -10.98 12.55
N GLU A 35 -8.14 -12.12 12.94
CA GLU A 35 -7.60 -12.35 14.29
C GLU A 35 -8.51 -11.86 15.43
N SER A 36 -9.80 -12.20 15.34
CA SER A 36 -10.82 -11.83 16.32
C SER A 36 -11.07 -10.32 16.47
N LYS A 37 -10.70 -9.52 15.46
CA LYS A 37 -10.89 -8.06 15.44
C LYS A 37 -11.49 -7.60 14.12
N TRP A 38 -12.26 -6.51 14.20
CA TRP A 38 -12.71 -5.77 13.03
C TRP A 38 -11.62 -4.81 12.58
N LEU A 39 -11.27 -4.89 11.30
CA LEU A 39 -10.37 -3.97 10.63
C LEU A 39 -11.19 -3.05 9.73
N LEU A 40 -10.90 -1.76 9.78
CA LEU A 40 -11.39 -0.78 8.83
C LEU A 40 -10.69 -0.98 7.48
N THR A 41 -11.46 -1.09 6.42
CA THR A 41 -10.95 -1.15 5.04
C THR A 41 -10.77 0.24 4.45
N ASP A 42 -10.08 0.34 3.33
CA ASP A 42 -9.92 1.60 2.60
C ASP A 42 -11.29 2.16 2.15
N ILE A 43 -12.22 1.29 1.78
CA ILE A 43 -13.58 1.68 1.41
C ILE A 43 -14.33 2.21 2.62
N GLY A 44 -14.26 1.50 3.76
CA GLY A 44 -14.86 1.97 5.00
C GLY A 44 -14.33 3.35 5.40
N SER A 45 -13.02 3.57 5.26
CA SER A 45 -12.40 4.87 5.51
C SER A 45 -12.99 5.98 4.62
N ARG A 46 -13.19 5.70 3.32
CA ARG A 46 -13.81 6.66 2.38
C ARG A 46 -15.24 7.04 2.73
N PHE A 47 -15.99 6.14 3.35
CA PHE A 47 -17.33 6.42 3.86
C PHE A 47 -17.32 7.03 5.27
N GLY A 48 -16.15 7.48 5.75
CA GLY A 48 -15.96 8.26 6.97
C GLY A 48 -15.62 7.44 8.21
N GLY A 49 -15.39 6.13 8.05
CA GLY A 49 -14.91 5.27 9.12
C GLY A 49 -13.52 5.70 9.59
N GLU A 50 -13.30 5.71 10.90
CA GLU A 50 -12.01 6.04 11.50
C GLU A 50 -11.75 5.16 12.72
N TYR A 51 -10.48 5.02 13.10
CA TYR A 51 -10.14 4.41 14.38
C TYR A 51 -10.23 5.44 15.51
N ARG A 52 -10.68 4.99 16.69
CA ARG A 52 -10.61 5.71 17.94
C ARG A 52 -10.05 4.78 19.01
N ASP A 53 -9.15 5.30 19.84
CA ASP A 53 -8.57 4.57 20.96
C ASP A 53 -9.36 4.86 22.24
N SER A 54 -9.52 3.84 23.10
CA SER A 54 -10.13 3.95 24.42
C SER A 54 -9.37 3.11 25.43
N GLU A 55 -9.12 3.65 26.62
CA GLU A 55 -8.49 2.92 27.72
C GLU A 55 -9.25 1.64 28.10
N LYS A 56 -10.59 1.66 27.99
CA LYS A 56 -11.45 0.55 28.40
C LYS A 56 -11.63 -0.52 27.32
N TYR A 57 -11.67 -0.12 26.06
CA TYR A 57 -12.07 -1.01 24.95
C TYR A 57 -10.97 -1.21 23.90
N GLY A 58 -9.81 -0.58 24.07
CA GLY A 58 -8.75 -0.55 23.08
C GLY A 58 -9.15 0.25 21.83
N ARG A 59 -8.50 -0.05 20.71
CA ARG A 59 -8.77 0.56 19.40
C ARG A 59 -10.05 0.00 18.78
N PHE A 60 -10.96 0.85 18.35
CA PHE A 60 -12.21 0.47 17.69
C PHE A 60 -12.59 1.43 16.55
N ILE A 61 -13.54 1.03 15.72
CA ILE A 61 -13.99 1.81 14.55
C ILE A 61 -15.19 2.69 14.92
N VAL A 62 -15.13 3.95 14.50
CA VAL A 62 -16.22 4.93 14.59
C VAL A 62 -16.65 5.41 13.22
N TRP A 63 -17.91 5.83 13.10
CA TRP A 63 -18.55 6.23 11.87
C TRP A 63 -19.30 7.55 12.05
N PRO A 64 -19.50 8.34 10.99
CA PRO A 64 -20.43 9.47 11.02
C PRO A 64 -21.84 8.98 11.37
N SER A 65 -22.57 9.73 12.20
CA SER A 65 -23.97 9.40 12.53
C SER A 65 -24.85 9.23 11.28
N ASN A 66 -24.56 9.99 10.22
CA ASN A 66 -25.22 9.94 8.92
C ASN A 66 -24.57 8.97 7.90
N LEU A 67 -23.82 7.95 8.34
CA LEU A 67 -23.17 6.96 7.46
C LEU A 67 -24.12 6.39 6.39
N ILE A 68 -23.81 6.60 5.12
CA ILE A 68 -24.52 5.97 4.01
C ILE A 68 -23.75 4.70 3.62
N ILE A 69 -24.46 3.57 3.58
CA ILE A 69 -23.93 2.31 3.07
C ILE A 69 -24.32 2.24 1.59
N ASP A 70 -23.32 2.06 0.72
CA ASP A 70 -23.56 1.89 -0.71
C ASP A 70 -24.00 0.45 -0.99
N ASP A 71 -25.30 0.27 -1.20
CA ASP A 71 -25.91 -1.03 -1.47
C ASP A 71 -25.34 -1.71 -2.72
N THR A 72 -24.75 -0.95 -3.66
CA THR A 72 -24.11 -1.52 -4.86
C THR A 72 -22.82 -2.29 -4.56
N LEU A 73 -22.27 -2.11 -3.37
CA LEU A 73 -21.09 -2.82 -2.89
C LEU A 73 -21.44 -4.07 -2.07
N ILE A 74 -22.69 -4.23 -1.66
CA ILE A 74 -23.12 -5.37 -0.83
C ILE A 74 -23.01 -6.66 -1.63
N SER A 75 -22.17 -7.57 -1.16
CA SER A 75 -21.96 -8.88 -1.78
C SER A 75 -21.58 -9.94 -0.75
N ASP A 76 -22.10 -11.15 -0.93
CA ASP A 76 -21.63 -12.35 -0.22
C ASP A 76 -20.54 -13.09 -1.00
N ALA A 77 -20.39 -12.78 -2.29
CA ALA A 77 -19.37 -13.37 -3.14
C ALA A 77 -17.97 -12.89 -2.75
N HIS A 78 -17.00 -13.80 -2.88
CA HIS A 78 -15.58 -13.49 -2.79
C HIS A 78 -14.90 -14.04 -4.04
N LEU A 79 -13.99 -13.27 -4.60
CA LEU A 79 -13.29 -13.58 -5.83
C LEU A 79 -11.96 -14.27 -5.52
N ASN A 80 -11.68 -15.38 -6.18
CA ASN A 80 -10.32 -15.93 -6.21
C ASN A 80 -9.46 -15.21 -7.27
N ALA A 81 -8.16 -15.49 -7.28
CA ALA A 81 -7.23 -14.87 -8.22
C ALA A 81 -7.56 -15.14 -9.70
N THR A 82 -8.21 -16.28 -10.02
CA THR A 82 -8.67 -16.58 -11.38
C THR A 82 -9.80 -15.65 -11.78
N GLN A 83 -10.83 -15.48 -10.94
CA GLN A 83 -11.96 -14.60 -11.23
C GLN A 83 -11.54 -13.11 -11.33
N VAL A 84 -10.61 -12.68 -10.47
CA VAL A 84 -10.00 -11.35 -10.60
C VAL A 84 -9.22 -11.25 -11.91
N GLY A 85 -8.49 -12.30 -12.28
CA GLY A 85 -7.79 -12.41 -13.56
C GLY A 85 -8.71 -12.34 -14.76
N ASP A 86 -9.81 -13.06 -14.76
CA ASP A 86 -10.79 -13.06 -15.85
C ASP A 86 -11.34 -11.65 -16.11
N TYR A 87 -11.69 -10.93 -15.03
CA TYR A 87 -12.14 -9.53 -15.11
C TYR A 87 -11.09 -8.62 -15.76
N PHE A 88 -9.82 -8.78 -15.39
CA PHE A 88 -8.71 -8.02 -15.97
C PHE A 88 -8.13 -8.63 -17.25
N SER A 89 -8.68 -9.74 -17.76
CA SER A 89 -8.10 -10.52 -18.86
C SER A 89 -6.61 -10.83 -18.64
N MET A 90 -6.28 -11.38 -17.47
CA MET A 90 -4.93 -11.72 -17.05
C MET A 90 -4.87 -13.09 -16.37
N PRO A 91 -3.79 -13.88 -16.54
CA PRO A 91 -3.64 -15.13 -15.81
C PRO A 91 -3.58 -14.91 -14.29
N ALA A 92 -4.24 -15.77 -13.52
CA ALA A 92 -4.27 -15.73 -12.05
C ALA A 92 -2.86 -15.61 -11.42
N LYS A 93 -1.86 -16.28 -12.00
CA LYS A 93 -0.46 -16.20 -11.56
C LYS A 93 0.09 -14.77 -11.65
N LYS A 94 -0.24 -14.02 -12.71
CA LYS A 94 0.19 -12.62 -12.87
C LYS A 94 -0.56 -11.70 -11.92
N ILE A 95 -1.86 -11.93 -11.70
CA ILE A 95 -2.63 -11.21 -10.68
C ILE A 95 -2.02 -11.38 -9.29
N ASN A 96 -1.68 -12.60 -8.88
CA ASN A 96 -1.02 -12.83 -7.59
C ASN A 96 0.34 -12.13 -7.48
N LEU A 97 1.10 -12.02 -8.59
CA LEU A 97 2.34 -11.25 -8.59
C LEU A 97 2.07 -9.75 -8.38
N LEU A 98 1.07 -9.17 -9.05
CA LEU A 98 0.69 -7.77 -8.86
C LEU A 98 0.18 -7.50 -7.44
N LEU A 99 -0.70 -8.36 -6.91
CA LEU A 99 -1.19 -8.25 -5.53
C LEU A 99 -0.05 -8.41 -4.51
N SER A 100 0.95 -9.23 -4.81
CA SER A 100 2.12 -9.40 -3.96
C SER A 100 3.04 -8.18 -4.02
N GLU A 101 3.21 -7.58 -5.20
CA GLU A 101 4.00 -6.36 -5.41
C GLU A 101 3.37 -5.17 -4.70
N LEU A 102 2.03 -5.03 -4.75
CA LEU A 102 1.27 -4.06 -3.97
C LEU A 102 1.38 -4.29 -2.44
N GLY A 103 2.06 -5.35 -2.01
CA GLY A 103 2.23 -5.69 -0.61
C GLY A 103 0.99 -6.31 0.03
N TRP A 104 -0.07 -6.59 -0.72
CA TRP A 104 -1.34 -7.07 -0.18
C TRP A 104 -1.34 -8.56 0.15
N ILE A 105 -0.51 -9.35 -0.53
CA ILE A 105 -0.27 -10.75 -0.21
C ILE A 105 1.23 -11.05 -0.14
N LYS A 106 1.60 -12.09 0.58
CA LYS A 106 2.96 -12.63 0.59
C LYS A 106 2.92 -14.12 0.32
N ARG A 107 3.99 -14.62 -0.30
CA ARG A 107 4.14 -16.05 -0.58
C ARG A 107 4.92 -16.69 0.55
N ASP A 108 4.40 -17.81 1.06
CA ASP A 108 5.07 -18.67 2.03
C ASP A 108 5.07 -20.11 1.48
N GLY A 109 6.17 -20.51 0.85
CA GLY A 109 6.24 -21.75 0.08
C GLY A 109 5.19 -21.82 -1.04
N SER A 110 4.23 -22.73 -0.92
CA SER A 110 3.09 -22.88 -1.84
C SER A 110 1.87 -22.04 -1.47
N GLN A 111 1.91 -21.35 -0.32
CA GLN A 111 0.77 -20.65 0.25
C GLN A 111 0.79 -19.16 -0.07
N TRP A 112 -0.41 -18.58 -0.14
CA TRP A 112 -0.60 -17.14 -0.21
C TRP A 112 -1.25 -16.65 1.08
N LEU A 113 -0.56 -15.72 1.74
CA LEU A 113 -0.98 -15.13 3.00
C LEU A 113 -1.36 -13.67 2.77
N ALA A 114 -2.54 -13.27 3.24
CA ALA A 114 -2.97 -11.88 3.25
C ALA A 114 -2.12 -11.07 4.25
N THR A 115 -1.73 -9.86 3.87
CA THR A 115 -1.10 -8.91 4.77
C THR A 115 -2.15 -7.99 5.38
N THR A 116 -1.78 -7.19 6.38
CA THR A 116 -2.65 -6.13 6.93
C THR A 116 -3.13 -5.18 5.83
N SER A 117 -2.25 -4.78 4.92
CA SER A 117 -2.61 -3.94 3.77
C SER A 117 -3.61 -4.65 2.85
N GLY A 118 -3.42 -5.95 2.58
CA GLY A 118 -4.39 -6.72 1.81
C GLY A 118 -5.76 -6.82 2.48
N LEU A 119 -5.81 -7.03 3.79
CA LEU A 119 -7.07 -7.07 4.55
C LEU A 119 -7.81 -5.73 4.51
N ARG A 120 -7.07 -4.60 4.49
CA ARG A 120 -7.63 -3.26 4.27
C ARG A 120 -8.12 -3.06 2.82
N ALA A 121 -7.47 -3.69 1.86
CA ALA A 121 -7.90 -3.73 0.46
C ALA A 121 -9.05 -4.73 0.18
N GLY A 122 -9.56 -5.42 1.20
CA GLY A 122 -10.69 -6.37 1.09
C GLY A 122 -10.29 -7.83 0.91
N ALA A 123 -9.06 -8.21 1.23
CA ALA A 123 -8.62 -9.60 1.27
C ALA A 123 -9.33 -10.40 2.37
N LEU A 124 -9.48 -11.69 2.12
CA LEU A 124 -9.95 -12.70 3.06
C LEU A 124 -9.04 -13.92 3.00
N GLN A 125 -8.35 -14.21 4.11
CA GLN A 125 -7.56 -15.43 4.23
C GLN A 125 -8.47 -16.65 4.30
N ARG A 126 -8.16 -17.66 3.49
CA ARG A 126 -8.77 -18.99 3.52
C ARG A 126 -7.69 -20.06 3.58
N SER A 127 -8.07 -21.24 4.01
CA SER A 127 -7.27 -22.46 3.94
C SER A 127 -8.14 -23.57 3.36
N ASP A 128 -7.52 -24.39 2.51
CA ASP A 128 -8.07 -25.68 2.09
C ASP A 128 -7.63 -26.71 3.15
N ALA A 129 -8.58 -27.26 3.89
CA ALA A 129 -8.30 -28.19 4.99
C ALA A 129 -7.70 -29.52 4.50
N ASP A 130 -8.07 -29.95 3.29
CA ASP A 130 -7.63 -31.22 2.74
C ASP A 130 -6.21 -31.12 2.19
N LYS A 131 -5.87 -29.98 1.59
CA LYS A 131 -4.56 -29.75 0.97
C LYS A 131 -3.57 -29.04 1.89
N ASN A 132 -4.04 -28.54 3.04
CA ASN A 132 -3.28 -27.71 3.97
C ASN A 132 -2.58 -26.52 3.26
N VAL A 133 -3.27 -25.92 2.28
CA VAL A 133 -2.77 -24.75 1.52
C VAL A 133 -3.60 -23.53 1.85
N ALA A 134 -2.93 -22.47 2.29
CA ALA A 134 -3.56 -21.18 2.50
C ALA A 134 -3.61 -20.36 1.20
N PHE A 135 -4.73 -19.69 0.96
CA PHE A 135 -4.95 -18.83 -0.20
C PHE A 135 -5.81 -17.61 0.17
N VAL A 136 -5.81 -16.61 -0.70
CA VAL A 136 -6.50 -15.35 -0.47
C VAL A 136 -7.66 -15.19 -1.45
N MET A 137 -8.82 -14.81 -0.91
CA MET A 137 -9.97 -14.37 -1.69
C MET A 137 -10.19 -12.87 -1.50
N TRP A 138 -10.99 -12.25 -2.35
CA TRP A 138 -11.16 -10.80 -2.38
C TRP A 138 -12.62 -10.41 -2.41
N HIS A 139 -12.97 -9.38 -1.64
CA HIS A 139 -14.24 -8.70 -1.80
C HIS A 139 -14.33 -8.10 -3.23
N PRO A 140 -15.50 -8.12 -3.92
CA PRO A 140 -15.62 -7.65 -5.30
C PRO A 140 -15.20 -6.21 -5.53
N SER A 141 -15.21 -5.39 -4.47
CA SER A 141 -14.72 -4.02 -4.52
C SER A 141 -13.24 -3.91 -4.91
N VAL A 142 -12.45 -4.99 -4.77
CA VAL A 142 -11.05 -5.04 -5.25
C VAL A 142 -10.95 -4.71 -6.75
N LEU A 143 -11.96 -5.09 -7.54
CA LEU A 143 -12.01 -4.83 -8.98
C LEU A 143 -12.15 -3.34 -9.30
N ARG A 144 -12.63 -2.54 -8.33
CA ARG A 144 -12.77 -1.08 -8.43
C ARG A 144 -11.58 -0.34 -7.83
N ASN A 145 -10.67 -1.01 -7.14
CA ASN A 145 -9.53 -0.38 -6.48
C ASN A 145 -8.61 0.31 -7.50
N LYS A 146 -8.34 1.60 -7.28
CA LYS A 146 -7.55 2.43 -8.20
C LYS A 146 -6.13 1.90 -8.39
N ARG A 147 -5.48 1.43 -7.33
CA ARG A 147 -4.09 0.94 -7.38
C ARG A 147 -3.97 -0.35 -8.15
N LEU A 148 -4.84 -1.33 -7.89
CA LEU A 148 -4.83 -2.57 -8.66
C LEU A 148 -5.09 -2.31 -10.15
N LYS A 149 -6.08 -1.47 -10.48
CA LYS A 149 -6.35 -1.08 -11.87
C LYS A 149 -5.13 -0.45 -12.52
N GLN A 150 -4.50 0.51 -11.85
CA GLN A 150 -3.31 1.18 -12.34
C GLN A 150 -2.17 0.18 -12.59
N SER A 151 -1.87 -0.69 -11.64
CA SER A 151 -0.83 -1.72 -11.80
C SER A 151 -1.12 -2.70 -12.94
N VAL A 152 -2.39 -3.04 -13.19
CA VAL A 152 -2.80 -3.87 -14.34
C VAL A 152 -2.56 -3.13 -15.66
N VAL A 153 -2.93 -1.84 -15.72
CA VAL A 153 -2.73 -1.00 -16.91
C VAL A 153 -1.24 -0.83 -17.23
N GLU A 154 -0.43 -0.53 -16.21
CA GLU A 154 1.02 -0.42 -16.31
C GLU A 154 1.65 -1.74 -16.75
N PHE A 155 1.26 -2.85 -16.14
CA PHE A 155 1.76 -4.18 -16.50
C PHE A 155 1.45 -4.56 -17.96
N LYS A 156 0.28 -4.16 -18.48
CA LYS A 156 -0.11 -4.39 -19.87
C LYS A 156 0.54 -3.42 -20.85
N GLY A 157 1.15 -2.34 -20.37
CA GLY A 157 1.66 -1.27 -21.22
C GLY A 157 0.55 -0.50 -21.96
N SER A 158 -0.71 -0.58 -21.52
CA SER A 158 -1.83 0.06 -22.21
C SER A 158 -1.72 1.58 -22.29
N ASP A 159 -1.00 2.20 -21.36
CA ASP A 159 -0.71 3.64 -21.33
C ASP A 159 0.74 3.98 -21.71
N ALA A 160 1.49 3.05 -22.33
CA ALA A 160 2.89 3.28 -22.68
C ALA A 160 3.08 4.51 -23.58
N ASP A 161 2.14 4.79 -24.49
CA ASP A 161 2.19 5.97 -25.37
C ASP A 161 1.90 7.28 -24.62
N ASN A 162 1.04 7.24 -23.59
CA ASN A 162 0.73 8.38 -22.74
C ASN A 162 1.87 8.73 -21.77
N HIS A 163 2.64 7.70 -21.36
CA HIS A 163 3.86 7.84 -20.55
C HIS A 163 5.15 7.93 -21.38
N SER A 164 5.05 7.87 -22.71
CA SER A 164 6.20 8.00 -23.60
C SER A 164 6.91 9.34 -23.37
N THR A 165 8.23 9.28 -23.39
CA THR A 165 9.12 10.41 -23.12
C THR A 165 8.82 11.61 -24.01
N ASP A 166 8.25 11.44 -25.20
CA ASP A 166 7.90 12.54 -26.12
C ASP A 166 6.76 13.44 -25.61
N ARG A 167 5.76 12.90 -24.90
CA ARG A 167 4.70 13.72 -24.27
C ARG A 167 5.01 14.09 -22.82
N SER A 168 5.74 13.22 -22.11
CA SER A 168 6.24 13.52 -20.76
C SER A 168 7.28 14.65 -20.78
N PHE A 169 8.11 14.78 -21.82
CA PHE A 169 9.16 15.81 -21.90
C PHE A 169 8.65 17.24 -21.73
N SER A 170 7.46 17.56 -22.24
CA SER A 170 6.91 18.93 -22.17
C SER A 170 6.34 19.26 -20.78
N ARG A 171 5.75 18.27 -20.10
CA ARG A 171 5.18 18.41 -18.75
C ARG A 171 6.22 18.24 -17.64
N PHE A 172 7.24 17.41 -17.85
CA PHE A 172 8.39 17.24 -16.94
C PHE A 172 9.36 18.43 -16.98
N LYS A 173 9.68 18.97 -18.17
CA LYS A 173 10.58 20.14 -18.29
C LYS A 173 10.06 21.40 -17.61
N GLN A 174 8.75 21.55 -17.43
CA GLN A 174 8.18 22.78 -16.88
C GLN A 174 8.13 22.85 -15.35
N LYS A 175 8.39 21.75 -14.60
CA LYS A 175 8.30 21.82 -13.13
C LYS A 175 9.49 21.28 -12.35
N PHE A 176 10.16 20.20 -12.77
CA PHE A 176 11.34 19.68 -12.08
C PHE A 176 12.25 18.94 -13.07
N SER A 177 13.37 19.54 -13.46
CA SER A 177 14.38 18.83 -14.23
C SER A 177 14.92 17.69 -13.37
N ALA A 178 14.65 16.43 -13.69
CA ALA A 178 15.46 15.32 -13.20
C ALA A 178 16.85 15.49 -13.81
N LYS A 179 17.82 15.94 -12.99
CA LYS A 179 19.10 16.48 -13.47
C LYS A 179 20.16 15.41 -13.63
N HIS A 180 20.06 14.34 -12.85
CA HIS A 180 21.17 13.45 -12.59
C HIS A 180 20.83 12.06 -13.12
N ARG A 181 21.67 11.52 -14.01
CA ARG A 181 21.50 10.18 -14.55
C ARG A 181 22.35 9.20 -13.74
N THR A 182 21.73 8.12 -13.28
CA THR A 182 22.38 7.07 -12.48
C THR A 182 23.00 5.99 -13.36
N LEU A 183 23.74 5.06 -12.76
CA LEU A 183 24.45 3.99 -13.45
C LEU A 183 23.52 2.93 -14.07
N ASP A 184 22.37 2.69 -13.45
CA ASP A 184 21.35 1.75 -13.94
C ASP A 184 20.37 2.37 -14.95
N GLY A 185 20.42 3.70 -15.10
CA GLY A 185 19.69 4.45 -16.10
C GLY A 185 18.52 5.28 -15.57
N HIS A 186 18.26 5.32 -14.27
CA HIS A 186 17.29 6.25 -13.69
C HIS A 186 17.73 7.71 -13.86
N TYR A 187 16.72 8.60 -13.86
CA TYR A 187 16.92 10.05 -13.76
C TYR A 187 16.36 10.53 -12.44
N VAL A 188 17.24 11.00 -11.56
CA VAL A 188 16.91 11.36 -10.18
C VAL A 188 16.94 12.88 -9.95
N GLN A 189 16.31 13.33 -8.86
CA GLN A 189 16.08 14.74 -8.58
C GLN A 189 17.24 15.41 -7.84
N SER A 190 18.00 14.65 -7.04
CA SER A 190 19.12 15.16 -6.25
C SER A 190 20.41 14.34 -6.40
N LYS A 191 21.55 14.95 -6.07
CA LYS A 191 22.85 14.25 -6.02
C LYS A 191 22.85 13.15 -4.95
N GLY A 192 22.17 13.37 -3.83
CA GLY A 192 22.05 12.37 -2.76
C GLY A 192 21.30 11.13 -3.23
N GLU A 193 20.17 11.30 -3.92
CA GLU A 193 19.47 10.18 -4.58
C GLU A 193 20.37 9.47 -5.58
N LEU A 194 21.18 10.18 -6.38
CA LEU A 194 22.10 9.54 -7.33
C LEU A 194 23.13 8.65 -6.63
N ILE A 195 23.66 9.11 -5.50
CA ILE A 195 24.64 8.34 -4.72
C ILE A 195 23.99 7.09 -4.13
N ILE A 196 22.78 7.22 -3.58
CA ILE A 196 22.01 6.10 -3.02
C ILE A 196 21.64 5.09 -4.11
N ASP A 197 21.11 5.54 -5.24
CA ASP A 197 20.73 4.71 -6.39
C ASP A 197 21.93 3.91 -6.91
N ASN A 198 23.04 4.60 -7.17
CA ASN A 198 24.28 3.96 -7.61
C ASN A 198 24.78 2.93 -6.58
N TRP A 199 24.67 3.23 -5.29
CA TRP A 199 25.05 2.28 -4.24
C TRP A 199 24.16 1.02 -4.27
N LEU A 200 22.83 1.20 -4.38
CA LEU A 200 21.88 0.09 -4.48
C LEU A 200 22.15 -0.76 -5.72
N TYR A 201 22.39 -0.12 -6.86
CA TYR A 201 22.72 -0.80 -8.12
C TYR A 201 24.03 -1.60 -8.01
N MET A 202 25.11 -0.98 -7.54
CA MET A 202 26.42 -1.62 -7.42
C MET A 202 26.41 -2.76 -6.39
N GLY A 203 25.59 -2.64 -5.34
CA GLY A 203 25.35 -3.69 -4.35
C GLY A 203 24.44 -4.83 -4.82
N GLY A 204 23.93 -4.78 -6.06
CA GLY A 204 23.01 -5.79 -6.61
C GLY A 204 21.62 -5.77 -5.96
N VAL A 205 21.26 -4.66 -5.31
CA VAL A 205 19.97 -4.50 -4.64
C VAL A 205 18.94 -4.03 -5.66
N LEU A 206 18.00 -4.94 -5.99
CA LEU A 206 16.86 -4.61 -6.84
C LEU A 206 16.02 -3.51 -6.20
N HIS A 207 15.83 -2.41 -6.94
CA HIS A 207 15.08 -1.26 -6.48
C HIS A 207 14.24 -0.65 -7.60
N ALA A 208 13.24 0.13 -7.23
CA ALA A 208 12.46 0.97 -8.12
C ALA A 208 12.53 2.43 -7.63
N TYR A 209 12.76 3.37 -8.53
CA TYR A 209 12.81 4.80 -8.23
C TYR A 209 11.42 5.45 -8.33
N GLN A 210 11.13 6.41 -7.44
CA GLN A 210 9.86 7.15 -7.38
C GLN A 210 8.61 6.25 -7.35
N ARG A 211 8.68 5.20 -6.55
CA ARG A 211 7.55 4.28 -6.40
C ARG A 211 6.45 4.94 -5.58
N GLN A 212 5.25 4.94 -6.13
CA GLN A 212 4.06 5.37 -5.40
C GLN A 212 3.64 4.33 -4.36
N LEU A 213 3.29 4.78 -3.16
CA LEU A 213 2.77 3.91 -2.10
C LEU A 213 1.46 3.24 -2.53
N PRO A 214 1.20 1.98 -2.13
CA PRO A 214 0.00 1.22 -2.51
C PRO A 214 -1.23 1.61 -1.67
N ILE A 215 -1.46 2.92 -1.53
CA ILE A 215 -2.57 3.56 -0.82
C ILE A 215 -3.24 4.59 -1.72
N GLU A 216 -4.44 5.05 -1.40
CA GLU A 216 -5.14 6.03 -2.25
C GLU A 216 -4.42 7.38 -2.31
N ASP A 217 -3.73 7.78 -1.23
CA ASP A 217 -2.97 9.03 -1.18
C ASP A 217 -1.89 9.10 -2.26
N ASP A 218 -1.66 10.31 -2.75
CA ASP A 218 -0.66 10.59 -3.80
C ASP A 218 0.72 10.82 -3.16
N VAL A 219 1.27 9.77 -2.55
CA VAL A 219 2.57 9.80 -1.87
C VAL A 219 3.56 8.89 -2.57
N ILE A 220 4.75 9.42 -2.81
CA ILE A 220 5.82 8.79 -3.57
C ILE A 220 7.03 8.61 -2.64
N SER A 221 7.56 7.40 -2.57
CA SER A 221 8.87 7.10 -1.95
C SER A 221 10.00 7.36 -2.93
N ASP A 222 11.19 7.68 -2.46
CA ASP A 222 12.36 7.82 -3.34
C ASP A 222 12.75 6.47 -3.95
N PHE A 223 12.81 5.42 -3.11
CA PHE A 223 13.08 4.06 -3.57
C PHE A 223 12.16 3.04 -2.92
N TYR A 224 11.82 1.99 -3.67
CA TYR A 224 11.16 0.79 -3.16
C TYR A 224 12.03 -0.43 -3.42
N LEU A 225 12.21 -1.28 -2.41
CA LEU A 225 12.97 -2.51 -2.48
C LEU A 225 12.03 -3.73 -2.42
N PRO A 226 11.72 -4.38 -3.56
CA PRO A 226 10.72 -5.44 -3.62
C PRO A 226 11.05 -6.68 -2.78
N GLN A 227 12.34 -6.99 -2.59
CA GLN A 227 12.79 -8.17 -1.83
C GLN A 227 12.36 -8.09 -0.35
N GLY A 228 12.51 -6.92 0.27
CA GLY A 228 12.16 -6.68 1.66
C GLY A 228 10.78 -6.04 1.86
N LYS A 229 10.11 -5.65 0.77
CA LYS A 229 8.89 -4.83 0.77
C LYS A 229 9.05 -3.56 1.63
N VAL A 230 10.21 -2.94 1.53
CA VAL A 230 10.63 -1.77 2.31
C VAL A 230 10.88 -0.59 1.40
N TYR A 231 10.55 0.60 1.88
CA TYR A 231 10.76 1.86 1.16
C TYR A 231 11.95 2.59 1.75
N ILE A 232 12.64 3.37 0.92
CA ILE A 232 13.69 4.29 1.34
C ILE A 232 13.21 5.72 1.07
N GLN A 233 13.38 6.59 2.05
CA GLN A 233 13.22 8.03 1.89
C GLN A 233 14.53 8.73 2.26
N PHE A 234 15.01 9.57 1.36
CA PHE A 234 16.14 10.45 1.54
C PHE A 234 15.66 11.84 1.97
N TRP A 235 16.10 12.30 3.14
CA TRP A 235 15.68 13.58 3.72
C TRP A 235 16.58 14.76 3.35
N GLY A 236 17.18 14.70 2.15
CA GLY A 236 18.03 15.74 1.59
C GLY A 236 17.56 16.21 0.23
N THR A 237 18.05 17.38 -0.18
CA THR A 237 17.85 17.99 -1.49
C THR A 237 19.18 18.59 -1.95
N ASP A 238 19.29 18.95 -3.23
CA ASP A 238 20.46 19.67 -3.75
C ASP A 238 20.71 21.03 -3.02
N ASN A 239 19.69 21.57 -2.33
CA ASN A 239 19.73 22.90 -1.70
C ASN A 239 19.66 22.86 -0.15
N GLY A 240 19.68 21.69 0.49
CA GLY A 240 19.54 21.56 1.94
C GLY A 240 18.69 20.36 2.37
N THR A 241 18.11 20.43 3.56
CA THR A 241 17.32 19.34 4.17
C THR A 241 15.82 19.55 4.06
N VAL A 242 15.06 18.45 4.18
CA VAL A 242 13.60 18.48 4.24
C VAL A 242 13.14 18.97 5.62
N GLU A 243 12.07 19.77 5.67
CA GLU A 243 11.52 20.28 6.92
C GLU A 243 11.02 19.15 7.85
N ALA A 244 11.33 19.23 9.15
CA ALA A 244 10.98 18.23 10.15
C ALA A 244 9.47 17.90 10.20
N LYS A 245 8.60 18.88 9.93
CA LYS A 245 7.15 18.66 9.89
C LYS A 245 6.72 17.72 8.75
N ILE A 246 7.38 17.79 7.59
CA ILE A 246 7.11 16.94 6.43
C ILE A 246 7.60 15.52 6.72
N ILE A 247 8.79 15.40 7.32
CA ILE A 247 9.38 14.12 7.75
C ILE A 247 8.41 13.41 8.70
N GLU A 248 7.96 14.09 9.76
CA GLU A 248 7.10 13.49 10.77
C GLU A 248 5.72 13.09 10.23
N LYS A 249 5.12 13.95 9.39
CA LYS A 249 3.86 13.61 8.70
C LYS A 249 4.02 12.35 7.83
N THR A 250 5.14 12.24 7.13
CA THR A 250 5.42 11.09 6.27
C THR A 250 5.64 9.83 7.13
N ARG A 251 6.44 9.89 8.19
CA ARG A 251 6.61 8.78 9.14
C ARG A 251 5.28 8.27 9.69
N GLN A 252 4.42 9.19 10.14
CA GLN A 252 3.11 8.84 10.67
C GLN A 252 2.28 8.10 9.61
N LEU A 253 2.30 8.55 8.35
CA LEU A 253 1.61 7.86 7.25
C LEU A 253 2.12 6.42 7.07
N TYR A 254 3.43 6.22 7.02
CA TYR A 254 4.02 4.88 6.90
C TYR A 254 3.62 3.99 8.08
N HIS A 255 3.68 4.52 9.30
CA HIS A 255 3.27 3.81 10.51
C HIS A 255 1.78 3.45 10.51
N ASP A 256 0.89 4.38 10.18
CA ASP A 256 -0.57 4.17 10.14
C ASP A 256 -0.96 3.09 9.11
N HIS A 257 -0.19 3.00 8.02
CA HIS A 257 -0.37 2.01 6.96
C HIS A 257 0.46 0.73 7.14
N ASN A 258 1.27 0.64 8.20
CA ASN A 258 2.15 -0.50 8.49
C ASN A 258 3.11 -0.79 7.31
N PHE A 259 3.71 0.26 6.76
CA PHE A 259 4.77 0.18 5.77
C PHE A 259 6.13 0.33 6.43
N GLU A 260 7.08 -0.47 5.96
CA GLU A 260 8.46 -0.42 6.41
C GLU A 260 9.18 0.76 5.74
N LEU A 261 9.86 1.58 6.54
CA LEU A 261 10.55 2.77 6.09
C LEU A 261 12.01 2.76 6.55
N ILE A 262 12.92 2.90 5.60
CA ILE A 262 14.35 3.20 5.83
C ILE A 262 14.56 4.68 5.54
N GLU A 263 15.04 5.39 6.54
CA GLU A 263 15.34 6.82 6.43
C GLU A 263 16.83 7.02 6.17
N VAL A 264 17.18 7.85 5.19
CA VAL A 264 18.57 8.21 4.87
C VAL A 264 18.71 9.72 4.95
N TYR A 265 19.75 10.20 5.64
CA TYR A 265 20.02 11.63 5.81
C TYR A 265 21.26 12.04 5.01
N PRO A 266 21.46 13.35 4.75
CA PRO A 266 22.67 13.82 4.07
C PRO A 266 23.97 13.33 4.70
N ASP A 267 24.04 13.31 6.03
CA ASP A 267 25.22 12.85 6.80
C ASP A 267 25.47 11.34 6.66
N ASP A 268 24.49 10.56 6.20
CA ASP A 268 24.67 9.14 5.92
C ASP A 268 25.43 8.91 4.60
N LEU A 269 25.41 9.88 3.67
CA LEU A 269 25.93 9.71 2.30
C LEU A 269 27.43 9.41 2.26
N GLU A 270 28.19 9.93 3.21
CA GLU A 270 29.65 9.70 3.31
C GLU A 270 29.99 8.29 3.78
N GLN A 271 29.02 7.56 4.33
CA GLN A 271 29.22 6.28 5.02
C GLN A 271 28.13 5.24 4.67
N LEU A 272 27.60 5.29 3.44
CA LEU A 272 26.55 4.37 2.99
C LEU A 272 26.96 2.89 3.09
N ASP A 273 28.23 2.56 2.85
CA ASP A 273 28.77 1.20 2.99
C ASP A 273 28.65 0.65 4.42
N THR A 274 28.55 1.51 5.42
CA THR A 274 28.30 1.11 6.81
C THR A 274 26.82 1.19 7.14
N VAL A 275 26.15 2.28 6.74
CA VAL A 275 24.79 2.60 7.16
C VAL A 275 23.75 1.71 6.49
N LEU A 276 23.79 1.58 5.15
CA LEU A 276 22.75 0.87 4.41
C LEU A 276 22.74 -0.64 4.69
N PRO A 277 23.88 -1.37 4.74
CA PRO A 277 23.83 -2.80 5.07
C PRO A 277 23.19 -3.08 6.44
N ILE A 278 23.44 -2.22 7.44
CA ILE A 278 22.82 -2.35 8.77
C ILE A 278 21.30 -2.11 8.68
N LYS A 279 20.87 -1.06 7.97
CA LYS A 279 19.44 -0.72 7.80
C LYS A 279 18.68 -1.74 6.94
N LEU A 280 19.35 -2.40 5.99
CA LEU A 280 18.75 -3.36 5.06
C LEU A 280 18.62 -4.78 5.64
N ARG A 281 19.54 -5.18 6.53
CA ARG A 281 19.60 -6.52 7.10
C ARG A 281 18.30 -7.01 7.77
N PRO A 282 17.56 -6.20 8.54
CA PRO A 282 16.27 -6.61 9.12
C PRO A 282 15.24 -7.07 8.09
N PHE A 283 15.35 -6.58 6.86
CA PHE A 283 14.45 -6.90 5.75
C PHE A 283 14.94 -8.06 4.87
N GLY A 284 16.01 -8.75 5.31
CA GLY A 284 16.59 -9.87 4.56
C GLY A 284 17.27 -9.47 3.25
N ILE A 285 17.58 -8.17 3.09
CA ILE A 285 18.28 -7.63 1.94
C ILE A 285 19.78 -7.61 2.28
N LYS A 286 20.59 -8.16 1.39
CA LYS A 286 22.04 -8.14 1.49
C LYS A 286 22.60 -7.30 0.35
N ALA A 287 23.55 -6.46 0.67
CA ALA A 287 24.38 -5.74 -0.29
C ALA A 287 25.81 -6.17 0.01
N TYR A 288 26.46 -6.78 -0.97
CA TYR A 288 27.75 -7.48 -0.86
C TYR A 288 27.74 -8.75 0.01
#